data_AF-A0A800F9C3-F1
#
_entry.id   AF-A0A800F9C3-F1
#
_cell.length_a   1.000
_cell.length_b   1.000
_cell.length_c   1.000
_cell.angle_alpha   90.00
_cell.angle_beta   90.00
_cell.angle_gamma   90.00
#
_symmetry.space_group_name_H-M   'P 1'
#
loop_
_entity.id
_entity.type
_entity.pdbx_description
1 polymer ?
#
loop_
_entity_poly.entity_id
_entity_poly.type
_entity_poly.pdbx_seq_one_letter_code
_entity_poly.pdbx_strand_id
1 'polypeptide(L)'
;MLQPGGLSAQDSGLGMARLAAEENFRRTPNGEVIARLNQGTPILVVGREERWVQVDLEGWMWTRSLQLSTDGVLDLVVSEPEGENLRDVPSGSILGRLGRGTLVEEVRREPGWILIRRQGWIWSASVGDVTGAPSVASRTSGTDPAQSPSGPATRRPVGFTEVGDDGAVILAAPDGDTLARAVPQAELEVTARQGNWVRVRLEGWMWQPDTPVTEDGAEASTTLTPDDVAREPEAFTGRVISWRLQFISQERAEAVRTDFFEAEPFLLCRFGGDGGPFVYVTVPPDRLAEVAGLVPLEFLSVTGRVRTGASALTGTPIVDLLSFERERDRN
;
A
#
# COMPACT_ATOMS: atom_id res chain seq x y z
N MET A 1 55.40 17.61 -0.36
CA MET A 1 54.78 17.64 -1.70
C MET A 1 53.43 16.97 -1.56
N LEU A 2 52.36 17.78 -1.50
CA LEU A 2 51.00 17.35 -1.19
C LEU A 2 50.40 16.61 -2.39
N GLN A 3 49.90 15.39 -2.17
CA GLN A 3 48.96 14.74 -3.08
C GLN A 3 47.58 15.36 -2.87
N PRO A 4 46.88 15.82 -3.91
CA PRO A 4 45.48 16.22 -3.78
C PRO A 4 44.61 14.95 -3.72
N GLY A 5 43.82 14.85 -2.65
CA GLY A 5 42.82 13.81 -2.47
C GLY A 5 41.79 13.86 -3.58
N GLY A 6 41.57 12.73 -4.25
CA GLY A 6 40.43 12.52 -5.11
C GLY A 6 39.16 12.54 -4.26
N LEU A 7 38.40 13.63 -4.38
CA LEU A 7 37.01 13.66 -3.97
C LEU A 7 36.26 12.68 -4.87
N SER A 8 35.90 11.52 -4.32
CA SER A 8 34.90 10.64 -4.93
C SER A 8 33.67 11.48 -5.24
N ALA A 9 33.35 11.61 -6.53
CA ALA A 9 32.07 12.13 -6.97
C ALA A 9 31.00 11.23 -6.36
N GLN A 10 30.29 11.75 -5.35
CA GLN A 10 29.10 11.11 -4.81
C GLN A 10 28.08 11.08 -5.95
N ASP A 11 27.79 9.88 -6.43
CA ASP A 11 26.72 9.62 -7.40
C ASP A 11 25.44 10.25 -6.84
N SER A 12 25.06 11.40 -7.38
CA SER A 12 24.12 12.28 -6.69
C SER A 12 22.69 11.73 -6.72
N GLY A 13 22.42 10.65 -7.46
CA GLY A 13 21.15 9.92 -7.44
C GLY A 13 19.91 10.76 -7.80
N LEU A 14 20.13 11.98 -8.32
CA LEU A 14 19.16 12.96 -8.79
C LEU A 14 19.06 12.88 -10.32
N GLY A 15 17.88 13.12 -10.87
CA GLY A 15 17.65 13.05 -12.30
C GLY A 15 16.35 12.38 -12.69
N MET A 16 16.16 12.16 -13.98
CA MET A 16 14.94 11.55 -14.49
C MET A 16 14.94 10.05 -14.22
N ALA A 17 13.84 9.55 -13.70
CA ALA A 17 13.60 8.13 -13.49
C ALA A 17 12.18 7.76 -13.93
N ARG A 18 11.90 6.46 -13.91
CA ARG A 18 10.54 5.94 -14.05
C ARG A 18 10.20 5.08 -12.85
N LEU A 19 8.91 5.05 -12.50
CA LEU A 19 8.44 4.12 -11.49
C LEU A 19 8.56 2.69 -12.00
N ALA A 20 9.21 1.83 -11.21
CA ALA A 20 9.38 0.41 -11.52
C ALA A 20 8.11 -0.41 -11.27
N ALA A 21 7.19 0.13 -10.44
CA ALA A 21 5.89 -0.44 -10.12
C ALA A 21 4.89 0.69 -9.84
N GLU A 22 3.60 0.37 -9.66
CA GLU A 22 2.62 1.33 -9.12
C GLU A 22 3.05 1.77 -7.71
N GLU A 23 2.93 3.07 -7.39
CA GLU A 23 3.41 3.62 -6.12
C GLU A 23 2.50 4.71 -5.55
N ASN A 24 2.44 4.78 -4.22
CA ASN A 24 1.80 5.84 -3.48
C ASN A 24 2.72 7.07 -3.42
N PHE A 25 2.19 8.20 -3.87
CA PHE A 25 2.86 9.49 -3.83
C PHE A 25 2.33 10.33 -2.66
N ARG A 26 3.23 10.73 -1.76
CA ARG A 26 2.91 11.28 -0.44
C ARG A 26 3.33 12.72 -0.27
N ARG A 27 2.64 13.45 0.61
CA ARG A 27 3.00 14.84 0.96
C ARG A 27 4.30 14.93 1.76
N THR A 28 4.52 13.98 2.67
CA THR A 28 5.72 13.85 3.49
C THR A 28 6.12 12.37 3.58
N PRO A 29 7.36 12.04 3.96
CA PRO A 29 7.74 10.68 4.32
C PRO A 29 6.74 10.06 5.31
N ASN A 30 6.26 8.85 5.03
CA ASN A 30 5.21 8.15 5.81
C ASN A 30 3.88 8.92 6.01
N GLY A 31 3.69 10.06 5.34
CA GLY A 31 2.52 10.91 5.52
C GLY A 31 1.34 10.54 4.63
N GLU A 32 0.40 11.48 4.55
CA GLU A 32 -0.78 11.42 3.70
C GLU A 32 -0.43 11.07 2.24
N VAL A 33 -1.12 10.07 1.71
CA VAL A 33 -1.08 9.71 0.28
C VAL A 33 -1.97 10.70 -0.46
N ILE A 34 -1.37 11.43 -1.40
CA ILE A 34 -2.06 12.47 -2.19
C ILE A 34 -2.25 12.03 -3.65
N ALA A 35 -1.52 11.01 -4.11
CA ALA A 35 -1.77 10.39 -5.39
C ALA A 35 -1.34 8.92 -5.42
N ARG A 36 -1.88 8.19 -6.39
CA ARG A 36 -1.40 6.85 -6.79
C ARG A 36 -0.90 6.92 -8.22
N LEU A 37 0.35 6.53 -8.43
CA LEU A 37 1.05 6.65 -9.72
C LEU A 37 1.27 5.27 -10.32
N ASN A 38 1.00 5.15 -11.62
CA ASN A 38 1.14 3.91 -12.36
C ASN A 38 2.62 3.59 -12.62
N GLN A 39 2.92 2.31 -12.82
CA GLN A 39 4.23 1.87 -13.31
C GLN A 39 4.61 2.61 -14.61
N GLY A 40 5.90 2.94 -14.74
CA GLY A 40 6.44 3.61 -15.92
C GLY A 40 6.25 5.13 -15.91
N THR A 41 5.57 5.70 -14.90
CA THR A 41 5.39 7.15 -14.76
C THR A 41 6.75 7.86 -14.70
N PRO A 42 6.98 8.88 -15.56
CA PRO A 42 8.20 9.67 -15.50
C PRO A 42 8.18 10.58 -14.26
N ILE A 43 9.30 10.61 -13.55
CA ILE A 43 9.49 11.39 -12.32
C ILE A 43 10.86 12.05 -12.36
N LEU A 44 10.96 13.25 -11.79
CA LEU A 44 12.24 13.91 -11.58
C LEU A 44 12.65 13.74 -10.12
N VAL A 45 13.71 12.98 -9.86
CA VAL A 45 14.28 12.83 -8.52
C VAL A 45 15.06 14.08 -8.15
N VAL A 46 14.59 14.77 -7.11
CA VAL A 46 15.16 16.04 -6.62
C VAL A 46 15.83 15.93 -5.26
N GLY A 47 15.56 14.85 -4.51
CA GLY A 47 16.15 14.60 -3.21
C GLY A 47 15.99 13.14 -2.76
N ARG A 48 16.76 12.76 -1.75
CA ARG A 48 16.66 11.45 -1.09
C ARG A 48 16.79 11.65 0.41
N GLU A 49 15.93 10.99 1.17
CA GLU A 49 15.93 11.02 2.63
C GLU A 49 15.71 9.60 3.14
N GLU A 50 16.77 9.01 3.69
CA GLU A 50 16.79 7.61 4.15
C GLU A 50 16.25 6.63 3.10
N ARG A 51 14.99 6.26 3.26
CA ARG A 51 14.25 5.26 2.51
C ARG A 51 13.22 5.87 1.54
N TRP A 52 13.17 7.20 1.48
CA TRP A 52 12.26 7.99 0.66
C TRP A 52 13.03 8.77 -0.41
N VAL A 53 12.38 8.96 -1.55
CA VAL A 53 12.88 9.79 -2.64
C VAL A 53 11.91 10.93 -2.82
N GLN A 54 12.43 12.14 -2.77
CA GLN A 54 11.68 13.34 -3.09
C GLN A 54 11.68 13.51 -4.61
N VAL A 55 10.49 13.67 -5.18
CA VAL A 55 10.32 13.79 -6.62
C VAL A 55 9.41 14.95 -6.99
N ASP A 56 9.71 15.55 -8.13
CA ASP A 56 8.79 16.40 -8.86
C ASP A 56 8.00 15.55 -9.86
N LEU A 57 6.69 15.60 -9.72
CA LEU A 57 5.72 14.98 -10.61
C LEU A 57 5.09 16.06 -11.49
N GLU A 58 5.11 15.84 -12.80
CA GLU A 58 4.42 16.69 -13.78
C GLU A 58 3.44 15.86 -14.62
N GLY A 59 2.32 16.47 -14.98
CA GLY A 59 1.37 15.87 -15.91
C GLY A 59 0.13 16.72 -16.16
N TRP A 60 -0.64 16.32 -17.14
CA TRP A 60 -1.85 17.01 -17.58
C TRP A 60 -3.08 16.53 -16.82
N MET A 61 -3.87 17.50 -16.37
CA MET A 61 -5.13 17.27 -15.66
C MET A 61 -6.26 18.09 -16.30
N TRP A 62 -7.49 17.58 -16.24
CA TRP A 62 -8.64 18.30 -16.74
C TRP A 62 -8.91 19.55 -15.90
N THR A 63 -9.00 20.72 -16.56
CA THR A 63 -9.30 22.01 -15.92
C THR A 63 -10.54 21.99 -15.02
N ARG A 64 -11.61 21.27 -15.38
CA ARG A 64 -12.85 21.29 -14.58
C ARG A 64 -12.66 20.70 -13.19
N SER A 65 -11.64 19.86 -13.07
CA SER A 65 -11.37 19.09 -11.87
C SER A 65 -10.53 19.88 -10.87
N LEU A 66 -10.12 21.09 -11.24
CA LEU A 66 -9.25 21.98 -10.48
C LEU A 66 -10.00 23.25 -10.07
N GLN A 67 -9.78 23.68 -8.85
CA GLN A 67 -10.24 24.96 -8.31
C GLN A 67 -9.04 25.78 -7.86
N LEU A 68 -9.18 27.10 -7.78
CA LEU A 68 -8.16 27.97 -7.18
C LEU A 68 -8.00 27.62 -5.71
N SER A 69 -6.76 27.51 -5.25
CA SER A 69 -6.50 27.33 -3.82
C SER A 69 -6.74 28.63 -3.05
N THR A 70 -7.29 28.52 -1.84
CA THR A 70 -7.54 29.65 -0.94
C THR A 70 -6.39 29.89 0.05
N ASP A 71 -5.50 28.93 0.22
CA ASP A 71 -4.38 28.98 1.18
C ASP A 71 -3.09 29.59 0.60
N GLY A 72 -3.00 29.73 -0.74
CA GLY A 72 -1.89 30.35 -1.45
C GLY A 72 -0.57 29.58 -1.39
N VAL A 73 -0.56 28.34 -0.87
CA VAL A 73 0.66 27.52 -0.81
C VAL A 73 1.01 26.99 -2.20
N LEU A 74 -0.01 26.66 -3.00
CA LEU A 74 0.06 26.34 -4.42
C LEU A 74 -1.18 26.91 -5.13
N ASP A 75 -1.14 26.98 -6.46
CA ASP A 75 -2.14 27.72 -7.25
C ASP A 75 -3.52 27.05 -7.24
N LEU A 76 -3.54 25.72 -7.31
CA LEU A 76 -4.76 24.94 -7.57
C LEU A 76 -4.95 23.81 -6.56
N VAL A 77 -6.20 23.39 -6.41
CA VAL A 77 -6.62 22.22 -5.63
C VAL A 77 -7.48 21.28 -6.46
N VAL A 78 -7.23 19.97 -6.35
CA VAL A 78 -8.08 18.95 -6.95
C VAL A 78 -9.43 18.92 -6.23
N SER A 79 -10.50 19.24 -6.96
CA SER A 79 -11.84 19.43 -6.39
C SER A 79 -12.79 18.25 -6.66
N GLU A 80 -12.47 17.38 -7.62
CA GLU A 80 -13.30 16.22 -7.96
C GLU A 80 -13.43 15.24 -6.78
N PRO A 81 -14.64 14.78 -6.43
CA PRO A 81 -14.89 13.87 -5.29
C PRO A 81 -14.06 12.59 -5.32
N GLU A 82 -13.89 11.98 -6.49
CA GLU A 82 -13.12 10.73 -6.68
C GLU A 82 -11.66 10.98 -7.09
N GLY A 83 -11.19 12.23 -6.95
CA GLY A 83 -9.92 12.68 -7.51
C GLY A 83 -9.96 12.77 -9.04
N GLU A 84 -8.80 13.00 -9.64
CA GLU A 84 -8.67 13.13 -11.10
C GLU A 84 -7.41 12.44 -11.63
N ASN A 85 -7.50 11.95 -12.87
CA ASN A 85 -6.40 11.33 -13.57
C ASN A 85 -5.34 12.37 -13.96
N LEU A 86 -4.09 12.03 -13.68
CA LEU A 86 -2.91 12.67 -14.25
C LEU A 86 -2.53 11.96 -15.55
N ARG A 87 -2.23 12.73 -16.61
CA ARG A 87 -1.89 12.19 -17.93
C ARG A 87 -0.56 12.70 -18.43
N ASP A 88 0.06 11.95 -19.34
CA ASP A 88 1.33 12.34 -19.98
C ASP A 88 1.17 13.51 -20.96
N VAL A 89 0.04 13.54 -21.68
CA VAL A 89 -0.42 14.60 -22.57
C VAL A 89 -1.94 14.78 -22.46
N PRO A 90 -2.52 15.87 -22.97
CA PRO A 90 -3.97 16.02 -23.04
C PRO A 90 -4.66 14.80 -23.68
N SER A 91 -5.62 14.20 -22.98
CA SER A 91 -6.30 12.95 -23.39
C SER A 91 -5.39 11.73 -23.63
N GLY A 92 -4.13 11.79 -23.18
CA GLY A 92 -3.14 10.73 -23.35
C GLY A 92 -3.22 9.62 -22.29
N SER A 93 -2.12 8.91 -22.13
CA SER A 93 -1.98 7.81 -21.18
C SER A 93 -2.12 8.30 -19.74
N ILE A 94 -2.74 7.50 -18.89
CA ILE A 94 -2.89 7.82 -17.47
C ILE A 94 -1.58 7.47 -16.75
N LEU A 95 -0.96 8.49 -16.16
CA LEU A 95 0.20 8.36 -15.27
C LEU A 95 -0.21 8.02 -13.85
N GLY A 96 -1.41 8.39 -13.43
CA GLY A 96 -1.90 8.10 -12.09
C GLY A 96 -3.17 8.85 -11.77
N ARG A 97 -3.55 8.88 -10.49
CA ARG A 97 -4.72 9.61 -9.99
C ARG A 97 -4.35 10.39 -8.74
N LEU A 98 -4.63 11.69 -8.75
CA LEU A 98 -4.49 12.56 -7.58
C LEU A 98 -5.80 12.57 -6.81
N GLY A 99 -5.72 12.48 -5.48
CA GLY A 99 -6.88 12.56 -4.60
C GLY A 99 -7.44 13.98 -4.49
N ARG A 100 -8.71 14.08 -4.12
CA ARG A 100 -9.34 15.36 -3.77
C ARG A 100 -8.55 16.08 -2.68
N GLY A 101 -8.50 17.41 -2.75
CA GLY A 101 -7.79 18.24 -1.77
C GLY A 101 -6.29 18.35 -2.04
N THR A 102 -5.77 17.64 -3.04
CA THR A 102 -4.36 17.74 -3.41
C THR A 102 -4.08 19.11 -4.00
N LEU A 103 -3.17 19.85 -3.36
CA LEU A 103 -2.65 21.13 -3.84
C LEU A 103 -1.60 20.90 -4.93
N VAL A 104 -1.67 21.65 -6.03
CA VAL A 104 -0.77 21.54 -7.20
C VAL A 104 -0.41 22.92 -7.77
N GLU A 105 0.80 23.04 -8.31
CA GLU A 105 1.26 24.24 -9.04
C GLU A 105 0.74 24.23 -10.48
N GLU A 106 0.31 25.37 -11.01
CA GLU A 106 -0.02 25.52 -12.42
C GLU A 106 1.24 25.87 -13.22
N VAL A 107 1.71 24.96 -14.08
CA VAL A 107 2.87 25.20 -14.94
C VAL A 107 2.45 25.80 -16.28
N ARG A 108 1.39 25.25 -16.88
CA ARG A 108 0.87 25.69 -18.18
C ARG A 108 -0.61 25.37 -18.30
N ARG A 109 -1.35 26.23 -19.01
CA ARG A 109 -2.76 26.02 -19.33
C ARG A 109 -2.99 25.92 -20.84
N GLU A 110 -3.77 24.92 -21.22
CA GLU A 110 -4.31 24.71 -22.56
C GLU A 110 -5.85 24.61 -22.48
N PRO A 111 -6.58 24.75 -23.61
CA PRO A 111 -8.03 24.61 -23.60
C PRO A 111 -8.48 23.26 -23.02
N GLY A 112 -9.10 23.29 -21.84
CA GLY A 112 -9.59 22.10 -21.13
C GLY A 112 -8.53 21.31 -20.38
N TRP A 113 -7.25 21.69 -20.42
CA TRP A 113 -6.18 20.94 -19.75
C TRP A 113 -5.20 21.88 -19.05
N ILE A 114 -4.71 21.46 -17.90
CA ILE A 114 -3.67 22.18 -17.15
C ILE A 114 -2.52 21.20 -16.92
N LEU A 115 -1.33 21.59 -17.33
CA LEU A 115 -0.08 20.96 -16.91
C LEU A 115 0.19 21.42 -15.49
N ILE A 116 0.17 20.47 -14.57
CA ILE A 116 0.41 20.71 -13.16
C ILE A 116 1.79 20.18 -12.76
N ARG A 117 2.33 20.74 -11.68
CA ARG A 117 3.49 20.20 -10.96
C ARG A 117 3.13 19.95 -9.51
N ARG A 118 3.64 18.86 -8.96
CA ARG A 118 3.57 18.59 -7.53
C ARG A 118 4.85 17.89 -7.06
N GLN A 119 5.50 18.50 -6.07
CA GLN A 119 6.56 17.84 -5.33
C GLN A 119 5.99 16.95 -4.22
N GLY A 120 6.60 15.78 -4.01
CA GLY A 120 6.22 14.86 -2.95
C GLY A 120 7.23 13.73 -2.80
N TRP A 121 6.82 12.69 -2.10
CA TRP A 121 7.69 11.61 -1.67
C TRP A 121 7.18 10.25 -2.12
N ILE A 122 8.10 9.42 -2.59
CA ILE A 122 7.85 8.03 -2.99
C ILE A 122 8.87 7.10 -2.35
N TRP A 123 8.52 5.82 -2.28
CA TRP A 123 9.40 4.79 -1.78
C TRP A 123 10.61 4.59 -2.68
N SER A 124 11.82 4.56 -2.11
CA SER A 124 13.04 4.47 -2.92
C SER A 124 13.16 3.18 -3.72
N ALA A 125 12.60 2.07 -3.22
CA ALA A 125 12.63 0.79 -3.91
C ALA A 125 11.68 0.70 -5.12
N SER A 126 10.80 1.69 -5.28
CA SER A 126 9.84 1.77 -6.40
C SER A 126 10.34 2.66 -7.54
N VAL A 127 11.51 3.27 -7.37
CA VAL A 127 12.18 4.09 -8.39
C VAL A 127 13.12 3.20 -9.19
N GLY A 128 12.90 3.13 -10.51
CA GLY A 128 13.85 2.49 -11.42
C GLY A 128 15.16 3.28 -11.53
N ASP A 129 16.08 2.79 -12.35
CA ASP A 129 17.39 3.43 -12.51
C ASP A 129 17.25 4.91 -12.88
N VAL A 130 17.93 5.77 -12.12
CA VAL A 130 17.94 7.21 -12.36
C VAL A 130 18.88 7.48 -13.52
N THR A 131 18.32 7.80 -14.67
CA THR A 131 19.09 8.28 -15.81
C THR A 131 19.50 9.72 -15.57
N GLY A 132 20.77 9.93 -15.22
CA GLY A 132 21.42 11.23 -15.31
C GLY A 132 21.47 11.71 -16.76
N ALA A 133 21.28 13.02 -16.98
CA ALA A 133 21.28 13.68 -18.29
C ALA A 133 22.57 13.39 -19.12
N PRO A 134 22.51 13.53 -20.46
CA PRO A 134 23.17 12.63 -21.39
C PRO A 134 24.68 12.87 -21.50
N SER A 135 25.46 11.78 -21.42
CA SER A 135 26.79 11.75 -22.04
C SER A 135 26.64 11.25 -23.48
N VAL A 136 27.14 12.07 -24.40
CA VAL A 136 27.15 11.83 -25.84
C VAL A 136 28.01 10.61 -26.21
N ALA A 137 27.42 9.80 -27.09
CA ALA A 137 28.04 8.86 -28.03
C ALA A 137 28.66 7.56 -27.48
N SER A 138 28.05 6.44 -27.88
CA SER A 138 28.66 5.58 -28.90
C SER A 138 27.59 4.87 -29.72
N ARG A 139 27.64 5.12 -31.03
CA ARG A 139 26.93 4.36 -32.06
C ARG A 139 27.58 2.98 -32.18
N THR A 140 26.76 1.94 -32.16
CA THR A 140 26.96 0.82 -33.08
C THR A 140 25.63 0.13 -33.36
N SER A 141 25.24 0.18 -34.63
CA SER A 141 24.17 -0.61 -35.23
C SER A 141 24.58 -2.08 -35.33
N GLY A 142 23.61 -3.02 -35.26
CA GLY A 142 23.87 -4.43 -35.56
C GLY A 142 22.70 -5.40 -35.31
N THR A 143 21.61 -5.22 -36.07
CA THR A 143 20.75 -6.21 -36.74
C THR A 143 20.47 -7.62 -36.16
N ASP A 144 19.15 -7.84 -35.97
CA ASP A 144 18.27 -9.01 -36.23
C ASP A 144 18.14 -10.24 -35.30
N PRO A 145 16.91 -10.82 -35.24
CA PRO A 145 16.44 -11.78 -34.25
C PRO A 145 16.65 -13.24 -34.67
N ALA A 146 16.72 -14.15 -33.69
CA ALA A 146 16.58 -15.57 -33.94
C ALA A 146 15.72 -16.23 -32.83
N GLN A 147 14.72 -16.96 -33.30
CA GLN A 147 13.71 -17.70 -32.55
C GLN A 147 14.23 -19.01 -31.92
N SER A 148 13.57 -19.37 -30.80
CA SER A 148 13.16 -20.74 -30.38
C SER A 148 14.22 -21.72 -29.81
N PRO A 149 13.85 -22.65 -28.89
CA PRO A 149 12.59 -23.41 -28.88
C PRO A 149 11.84 -23.56 -27.54
N SER A 150 10.56 -23.91 -27.71
CA SER A 150 9.59 -24.30 -26.71
C SER A 150 9.97 -25.62 -26.00
N GLY A 151 10.03 -25.58 -24.67
CA GLY A 151 10.04 -26.77 -23.81
C GLY A 151 8.62 -27.18 -23.38
N PRO A 152 8.41 -28.42 -22.93
CA PRO A 152 7.09 -28.98 -22.70
C PRO A 152 6.36 -28.26 -21.55
N ALA A 153 5.15 -27.80 -21.83
CA ALA A 153 4.26 -27.25 -20.81
C ALA A 153 3.87 -28.35 -19.81
N THR A 154 4.52 -28.36 -18.66
CA THR A 154 4.08 -29.14 -17.50
C THR A 154 2.69 -28.66 -17.13
N ARG A 155 1.70 -29.55 -17.23
CA ARG A 155 0.30 -29.21 -16.98
C ARG A 155 0.14 -28.82 -15.51
N ARG A 156 -0.19 -27.54 -15.30
CA ARG A 156 -0.33 -26.85 -14.01
C ARG A 156 -1.36 -27.53 -13.07
N PRO A 157 -1.06 -27.62 -11.76
CA PRO A 157 -2.05 -28.00 -10.75
C PRO A 157 -3.18 -26.96 -10.66
N VAL A 158 -4.41 -27.42 -10.47
CA VAL A 158 -5.59 -26.54 -10.33
C VAL A 158 -5.47 -25.77 -9.00
N GLY A 159 -5.56 -24.44 -9.04
CA GLY A 159 -5.52 -23.60 -7.83
C GLY A 159 -4.26 -22.75 -7.65
N PHE A 160 -3.25 -22.87 -8.51
CA PHE A 160 -2.04 -22.04 -8.44
C PHE A 160 -2.03 -20.97 -9.53
N THR A 161 -1.49 -19.78 -9.20
CA THR A 161 -1.19 -18.73 -10.17
C THR A 161 0.32 -18.58 -10.26
N GLU A 162 0.80 -18.46 -11.50
CA GLU A 162 2.19 -18.13 -11.77
C GLU A 162 2.33 -16.62 -11.75
N VAL A 163 3.35 -16.15 -11.06
CA VAL A 163 3.75 -14.76 -11.04
C VAL A 163 4.41 -14.43 -12.38
N GLY A 164 3.96 -13.36 -13.03
CA GLY A 164 4.48 -12.94 -14.33
C GLY A 164 5.98 -12.62 -14.31
N ASP A 165 6.54 -12.39 -15.49
CA ASP A 165 8.00 -12.26 -15.71
C ASP A 165 8.66 -11.12 -14.91
N ASP A 166 7.89 -10.16 -14.41
CA ASP A 166 8.37 -9.03 -13.61
C ASP A 166 8.28 -9.23 -12.08
N GLY A 167 7.77 -10.38 -11.65
CA GLY A 167 7.40 -10.62 -10.25
C GLY A 167 6.00 -10.11 -9.92
N ALA A 168 5.56 -10.26 -8.66
CA ALA A 168 4.26 -9.75 -8.21
C ALA A 168 4.37 -9.20 -6.79
N VAL A 169 3.66 -8.11 -6.53
CA VAL A 169 3.54 -7.54 -5.19
C VAL A 169 2.35 -8.18 -4.50
N ILE A 170 2.55 -8.70 -3.29
CA ILE A 170 1.50 -9.25 -2.44
C ILE A 170 1.10 -8.15 -1.44
N LEU A 171 -0.15 -7.71 -1.50
CA LEU A 171 -0.70 -6.67 -0.63
C LEU A 171 -1.50 -7.27 0.54
N ALA A 172 -1.58 -6.54 1.66
CA ALA A 172 -2.29 -6.96 2.86
C ALA A 172 -3.83 -7.01 2.69
N ALA A 173 -4.33 -6.25 1.73
CA ALA A 173 -5.70 -6.23 1.27
C ALA A 173 -5.70 -5.70 -0.18
N PRO A 174 -6.81 -5.80 -0.93
CA PRO A 174 -7.01 -4.98 -2.11
C PRO A 174 -6.68 -3.52 -1.77
N ASP A 175 -5.73 -2.91 -2.49
CA ASP A 175 -5.25 -1.53 -2.24
C ASP A 175 -4.51 -1.26 -0.92
N GLY A 176 -4.15 -2.31 -0.17
CA GLY A 176 -3.45 -2.23 1.12
C GLY A 176 -1.92 -2.20 1.04
N ASP A 177 -1.25 -2.24 2.18
CA ASP A 177 0.21 -2.20 2.27
C ASP A 177 0.89 -3.40 1.62
N THR A 178 2.10 -3.19 1.09
CA THR A 178 2.93 -4.29 0.56
C THR A 178 3.41 -5.20 1.69
N LEU A 179 3.05 -6.47 1.62
CA LEU A 179 3.53 -7.51 2.53
C LEU A 179 4.81 -8.17 2.02
N ALA A 180 4.85 -8.50 0.73
CA ALA A 180 5.95 -9.24 0.14
C ALA A 180 6.04 -8.99 -1.37
N ARG A 181 7.19 -9.32 -1.95
CA ARG A 181 7.40 -9.39 -3.40
C ARG A 181 7.70 -10.82 -3.79
N ALA A 182 6.82 -11.42 -4.58
CA ALA A 182 7.06 -12.70 -5.21
C ALA A 182 8.02 -12.51 -6.40
N VAL A 183 9.01 -13.38 -6.49
CA VAL A 183 9.94 -13.40 -7.63
C VAL A 183 9.22 -13.82 -8.92
N PRO A 184 9.74 -13.45 -10.10
CA PRO A 184 9.23 -13.96 -11.37
C PRO A 184 9.08 -15.48 -11.34
N GLN A 185 8.00 -15.99 -11.94
CA GLN A 185 7.69 -17.41 -12.03
C GLN A 185 7.45 -18.11 -10.68
N ALA A 186 7.37 -17.36 -9.56
CA ALA A 186 6.95 -17.93 -8.30
C ALA A 186 5.53 -18.50 -8.43
N GLU A 187 5.33 -19.71 -7.92
CA GLU A 187 4.01 -20.32 -7.83
C GLU A 187 3.35 -19.91 -6.51
N LEU A 188 2.18 -19.29 -6.62
CA LEU A 188 1.38 -18.87 -5.47
C LEU A 188 0.07 -19.64 -5.47
N GLU A 189 -0.31 -20.20 -4.32
CA GLU A 189 -1.59 -20.88 -4.17
C GLU A 189 -2.70 -19.82 -4.10
N VAL A 190 -3.68 -19.87 -5.00
CA VAL A 190 -4.83 -18.94 -5.01
C VAL A 190 -5.93 -19.47 -4.11
N THR A 191 -6.20 -18.76 -3.02
CA THR A 191 -7.25 -19.12 -2.06
C THR A 191 -8.58 -18.42 -2.32
N ALA A 192 -8.57 -17.24 -2.95
CA ALA A 192 -9.78 -16.49 -3.31
C ALA A 192 -9.56 -15.57 -4.53
N ARG A 193 -10.65 -15.14 -5.18
CA ARG A 193 -10.64 -14.16 -6.27
C ARG A 193 -11.71 -13.10 -6.04
N GLN A 194 -11.36 -11.82 -6.19
CA GLN A 194 -12.29 -10.69 -6.07
C GLN A 194 -11.95 -9.64 -7.12
N GLY A 195 -12.76 -9.54 -8.19
CA GLY A 195 -12.45 -8.64 -9.30
C GLY A 195 -11.11 -8.98 -9.96
N ASN A 196 -10.21 -8.00 -10.06
CA ASN A 196 -8.84 -8.18 -10.57
C ASN A 196 -7.86 -8.70 -9.50
N TRP A 197 -8.32 -8.91 -8.27
CA TRP A 197 -7.50 -9.36 -7.16
C TRP A 197 -7.57 -10.87 -6.98
N VAL A 198 -6.42 -11.44 -6.64
CA VAL A 198 -6.29 -12.83 -6.21
C VAL A 198 -5.73 -12.84 -4.80
N ARG A 199 -6.40 -13.54 -3.88
CA ARG A 199 -5.82 -13.83 -2.58
C ARG A 199 -4.91 -15.04 -2.73
N VAL A 200 -3.69 -14.89 -2.25
CA VAL A 200 -2.63 -15.88 -2.42
C VAL A 200 -2.09 -16.34 -1.06
N ARG A 201 -1.78 -17.64 -0.95
CA ARG A 201 -1.01 -18.24 0.14
C ARG A 201 0.39 -18.55 -0.37
N LEU A 202 1.39 -18.17 0.42
CA LEU A 202 2.79 -18.43 0.19
C LEU A 202 3.33 -19.22 1.39
N GLU A 203 4.01 -20.33 1.13
CA GLU A 203 4.75 -21.07 2.13
C GLU A 203 6.24 -21.02 1.80
N GLY A 204 7.07 -20.71 2.80
CA GLY A 204 8.50 -20.53 2.60
C GLY A 204 9.25 -20.54 3.92
N TRP A 205 10.55 -20.84 3.82
CA TRP A 205 11.46 -20.83 4.95
C TRP A 205 12.28 -19.54 4.91
N MET A 206 12.42 -18.85 6.05
CA MET A 206 13.35 -17.74 6.19
C MET A 206 14.49 -18.10 7.12
N TRP A 207 15.67 -17.55 6.86
CA TRP A 207 16.81 -17.70 7.77
C TRP A 207 16.65 -16.74 8.95
N GLN A 208 16.74 -17.27 10.17
CA GLN A 208 16.67 -16.52 11.42
C GLN A 208 18.08 -16.34 11.98
N PRO A 209 18.62 -15.11 12.08
CA PRO A 209 19.90 -14.90 12.75
C PRO A 209 19.80 -15.27 14.24
N ASP A 210 20.91 -15.74 14.79
CA ASP A 210 21.09 -16.02 16.23
C ASP A 210 20.84 -14.74 17.03
N THR A 211 19.57 -14.51 17.33
CA THR A 211 19.14 -13.61 18.40
C THR A 211 19.43 -14.36 19.68
N PRO A 212 20.01 -13.76 20.73
CA PRO A 212 20.18 -14.45 22.00
C PRO A 212 18.80 -14.91 22.47
N VAL A 213 18.55 -16.20 22.25
CA VAL A 213 17.43 -16.93 22.80
C VAL A 213 17.73 -16.95 24.28
N THR A 214 17.02 -16.14 25.05
CA THR A 214 16.93 -16.36 26.49
C THR A 214 16.53 -17.82 26.64
N GLU A 215 17.37 -18.61 27.31
CA GLU A 215 17.23 -20.06 27.46
C GLU A 215 15.94 -20.41 28.21
N ASP A 216 14.83 -20.37 27.47
CA ASP A 216 13.57 -21.08 27.66
C ASP A 216 13.04 -21.36 26.26
N GLY A 217 13.79 -22.22 25.56
CA GLY A 217 13.44 -22.72 24.24
C GLY A 217 12.25 -23.67 24.33
N ALA A 218 11.04 -23.13 24.14
CA ALA A 218 9.84 -23.83 23.64
C ALA A 218 8.58 -22.94 23.55
N GLU A 219 8.64 -21.64 23.84
CA GLU A 219 7.40 -20.84 23.93
C GLU A 219 7.10 -20.08 22.63
N ALA A 220 6.04 -20.54 21.96
CA ALA A 220 5.13 -19.84 21.03
C ALA A 220 5.72 -18.71 20.18
N SER A 221 5.58 -18.82 18.85
CA SER A 221 5.34 -17.63 18.01
C SER A 221 4.19 -16.86 18.65
N THR A 222 4.49 -15.85 19.47
CA THR A 222 3.49 -15.17 20.28
C THR A 222 2.68 -14.32 19.32
N THR A 223 1.53 -14.85 18.90
CA THR A 223 0.55 -14.09 18.14
C THR A 223 0.23 -12.87 18.97
N LEU A 224 0.57 -11.67 18.47
CA LEU A 224 0.29 -10.41 19.16
C LEU A 224 -1.18 -10.39 19.59
N THR A 225 -1.46 -10.37 20.89
CA THR A 225 -2.83 -10.47 21.40
C THR A 225 -3.46 -9.09 21.58
N PRO A 226 -4.80 -8.99 21.70
CA PRO A 226 -5.46 -7.75 22.06
C PRO A 226 -4.95 -7.15 23.37
N ASP A 227 -4.61 -7.99 24.36
CA ASP A 227 -4.08 -7.53 25.65
C ASP A 227 -2.68 -6.93 25.52
N ASP A 228 -1.87 -7.44 24.58
CA ASP A 228 -0.55 -6.85 24.28
C ASP A 228 -0.69 -5.49 23.62
N VAL A 229 -1.65 -5.36 22.70
CA VAL A 229 -1.98 -4.09 22.05
C VAL A 229 -2.52 -3.07 23.06
N ALA A 230 -3.36 -3.51 24.01
CA ALA A 230 -3.92 -2.64 25.04
C ALA A 230 -2.88 -2.19 26.08
N ARG A 231 -1.80 -2.96 26.27
CA ARG A 231 -0.70 -2.62 27.19
C ARG A 231 0.17 -1.49 26.67
N GLU A 232 0.39 -1.44 25.35
CA GLU A 232 1.24 -0.44 24.69
C GLU A 232 0.51 0.24 23.51
N PRO A 233 -0.62 0.92 23.76
CA PRO A 233 -1.56 1.33 22.71
C PRO A 233 -0.94 2.29 21.68
N GLU A 234 -0.05 3.18 22.11
CA GLU A 234 0.63 4.15 21.24
C GLU A 234 1.59 3.47 20.25
N ALA A 235 2.23 2.35 20.63
CA ALA A 235 3.19 1.64 19.80
C ALA A 235 2.53 0.86 18.65
N PHE A 236 1.25 0.50 18.81
CA PHE A 236 0.52 -0.34 17.87
C PHE A 236 -0.50 0.44 17.04
N THR A 237 -0.80 1.69 17.36
CA THR A 237 -1.70 2.54 16.57
C THR A 237 -1.22 2.64 15.13
N GLY A 238 -2.13 2.44 14.18
CA GLY A 238 -1.84 2.45 12.74
C GLY A 238 -1.23 1.16 12.18
N ARG A 239 -0.86 0.19 13.03
CA ARG A 239 -0.27 -1.08 12.58
C ARG A 239 -1.33 -2.02 12.03
N VAL A 240 -0.98 -2.77 10.98
CA VAL A 240 -1.83 -3.83 10.42
C VAL A 240 -1.59 -5.13 11.19
N ILE A 241 -2.68 -5.76 11.60
CA ILE A 241 -2.70 -7.00 12.37
C ILE A 241 -3.64 -8.01 11.71
N SER A 242 -3.40 -9.30 11.99
CA SER A 242 -4.27 -10.39 11.56
C SER A 242 -4.65 -11.21 12.78
N TRP A 243 -5.95 -11.25 13.09
CA TRP A 243 -6.48 -11.95 14.25
C TRP A 243 -7.58 -12.92 13.86
N ARG A 244 -7.58 -14.08 14.54
CA ARG A 244 -8.71 -14.99 14.54
C ARG A 244 -9.71 -14.55 15.60
N LEU A 245 -10.85 -14.05 15.14
CA LEU A 245 -11.89 -13.45 15.95
C LEU A 245 -13.18 -14.25 15.83
N GLN A 246 -13.86 -14.48 16.95
CA GLN A 246 -15.21 -14.99 16.98
C GLN A 246 -16.18 -13.83 16.92
N PHE A 247 -17.04 -13.82 15.90
CA PHE A 247 -18.06 -12.79 15.73
C PHE A 247 -19.18 -12.95 16.79
N ILE A 248 -19.65 -11.85 17.36
CA ILE A 248 -20.74 -11.87 18.35
C ILE A 248 -21.96 -11.14 17.81
N SER A 249 -21.80 -9.85 17.48
CA SER A 249 -22.89 -8.99 17.03
C SER A 249 -22.35 -7.88 16.14
N GLN A 250 -23.22 -7.40 15.25
CA GLN A 250 -23.03 -6.14 14.54
C GLN A 250 -23.83 -5.06 15.26
N GLU A 251 -23.18 -3.96 15.58
CA GLU A 251 -23.77 -2.88 16.37
C GLU A 251 -23.45 -1.51 15.76
N ARG A 252 -24.03 -0.46 16.34
CA ARG A 252 -23.74 0.94 15.99
C ARG A 252 -23.27 1.67 17.24
N ALA A 253 -22.20 2.43 17.11
CA ALA A 253 -21.63 3.16 18.23
C ALA A 253 -22.60 4.22 18.76
N GLU A 254 -22.83 4.19 20.07
CA GLU A 254 -23.55 5.25 20.79
C GLU A 254 -22.68 6.51 20.90
N ALA A 255 -23.32 7.68 20.99
CA ALA A 255 -22.62 8.97 21.06
C ALA A 255 -21.65 9.12 22.25
N VAL A 256 -21.79 8.31 23.30
CA VAL A 256 -20.87 8.29 24.46
C VAL A 256 -19.51 7.67 24.13
N ARG A 257 -19.40 6.88 23.06
CA ARG A 257 -18.16 6.22 22.62
C ARG A 257 -17.36 7.13 21.70
N THR A 258 -16.56 8.02 22.29
CA THR A 258 -15.80 9.05 21.57
C THR A 258 -14.73 8.53 20.60
N ASP A 259 -14.34 7.26 20.71
CA ASP A 259 -13.38 6.62 19.80
C ASP A 259 -13.99 6.17 18.46
N PHE A 260 -15.32 6.29 18.34
CA PHE A 260 -16.10 5.99 17.15
C PHE A 260 -16.74 7.28 16.60
N PHE A 261 -17.05 7.29 15.31
CA PHE A 261 -18.00 8.26 14.79
C PHE A 261 -19.42 7.95 15.31
N GLU A 262 -20.27 8.97 15.37
CA GLU A 262 -21.66 8.79 15.80
C GLU A 262 -22.38 7.78 14.88
N ALA A 263 -23.00 6.76 15.49
CA ALA A 263 -23.66 5.66 14.80
C ALA A 263 -22.77 4.84 13.85
N GLU A 264 -21.44 4.92 14.01
CA GLU A 264 -20.47 4.13 13.25
C GLU A 264 -20.75 2.64 13.43
N PRO A 265 -20.93 1.88 12.33
CA PRO A 265 -21.14 0.44 12.43
C PRO A 265 -19.85 -0.27 12.83
N PHE A 266 -19.96 -1.23 13.74
CA PHE A 266 -18.84 -2.06 14.17
C PHE A 266 -19.27 -3.49 14.43
N LEU A 267 -18.31 -4.41 14.40
CA LEU A 267 -18.47 -5.78 14.85
C LEU A 267 -17.93 -5.89 16.27
N LEU A 268 -18.73 -6.45 17.18
CA LEU A 268 -18.26 -6.93 18.45
C LEU A 268 -17.75 -8.35 18.26
N CYS A 269 -16.47 -8.56 18.58
CA CYS A 269 -15.79 -9.83 18.40
C CYS A 269 -15.07 -10.26 19.68
N ARG A 270 -14.67 -11.53 19.74
CA ARG A 270 -13.79 -12.11 20.76
C ARG A 270 -12.55 -12.73 20.16
N PHE A 271 -11.39 -12.41 20.69
CA PHE A 271 -10.15 -13.01 20.23
C PHE A 271 -10.00 -14.43 20.76
N GLY A 272 -9.66 -15.40 19.91
CA GLY A 272 -9.41 -16.78 20.36
C GLY A 272 -10.65 -17.60 20.77
N GLY A 273 -11.85 -17.01 20.76
CA GLY A 273 -13.11 -17.69 21.05
C GLY A 273 -13.67 -17.43 22.44
N ASP A 274 -14.32 -18.44 23.02
CA ASP A 274 -15.01 -18.28 24.30
C ASP A 274 -14.02 -18.05 25.46
N GLY A 275 -14.28 -17.01 26.25
CA GLY A 275 -13.37 -16.55 27.32
C GLY A 275 -12.25 -15.60 26.89
N GLY A 276 -12.09 -15.34 25.59
CA GLY A 276 -11.08 -14.39 25.09
C GLY A 276 -11.47 -12.91 25.23
N PRO A 277 -10.49 -11.99 25.12
CA PRO A 277 -10.77 -10.56 25.24
C PRO A 277 -11.64 -10.08 24.07
N PHE A 278 -12.47 -9.08 24.35
CA PHE A 278 -13.25 -8.44 23.31
C PHE A 278 -12.35 -7.66 22.35
N VAL A 279 -12.81 -7.49 21.12
CA VAL A 279 -12.19 -6.62 20.13
C VAL A 279 -13.31 -5.93 19.36
N TYR A 280 -13.20 -4.62 19.19
CA TYR A 280 -14.12 -3.87 18.34
C TYR A 280 -13.52 -3.71 16.95
N VAL A 281 -14.28 -4.05 15.91
CA VAL A 281 -13.85 -3.92 14.52
C VAL A 281 -14.78 -2.95 13.81
N THR A 282 -14.31 -1.75 13.48
CA THR A 282 -15.11 -0.77 12.74
C THR A 282 -15.28 -1.21 11.29
N VAL A 283 -16.49 -1.01 10.75
CA VAL A 283 -16.83 -1.46 9.40
C VAL A 283 -16.98 -0.25 8.49
N PRO A 284 -16.17 -0.13 7.41
CA PRO A 284 -16.32 0.97 6.48
C PRO A 284 -17.63 0.82 5.67
N PRO A 285 -18.27 1.93 5.23
CA PRO A 285 -19.62 1.90 4.64
C PRO A 285 -19.76 1.00 3.41
N ASP A 286 -18.72 0.90 2.60
CA ASP A 286 -18.61 0.07 1.40
C ASP A 286 -18.60 -1.44 1.71
N ARG A 287 -18.26 -1.85 2.94
CA ARG A 287 -18.22 -3.25 3.38
C ARG A 287 -19.41 -3.68 4.23
N LEU A 288 -20.38 -2.79 4.48
CA LEU A 288 -21.54 -3.12 5.30
C LEU A 288 -22.34 -4.31 4.76
N ALA A 289 -22.44 -4.44 3.43
CA ALA A 289 -23.14 -5.55 2.80
C ALA A 289 -22.45 -6.91 3.03
N GLU A 290 -21.11 -6.94 3.10
CA GLU A 290 -20.33 -8.17 3.28
C GLU A 290 -20.49 -8.74 4.70
N VAL A 291 -20.53 -7.85 5.69
CA VAL A 291 -20.65 -8.23 7.12
C VAL A 291 -22.10 -8.50 7.55
N ALA A 292 -23.09 -7.97 6.83
CA ALA A 292 -24.50 -8.18 7.16
C ALA A 292 -24.93 -9.66 7.12
N GLY A 293 -24.19 -10.51 6.39
CA GLY A 293 -24.43 -11.94 6.31
C GLY A 293 -23.67 -12.78 7.33
N LEU A 294 -23.06 -12.17 8.36
CA LEU A 294 -22.34 -12.89 9.39
C LEU A 294 -23.30 -13.56 10.39
N VAL A 295 -22.96 -14.76 10.82
CA VAL A 295 -23.71 -15.57 11.78
C VAL A 295 -23.02 -15.49 13.14
N PRO A 296 -23.73 -15.12 14.22
CA PRO A 296 -23.15 -15.08 15.56
C PRO A 296 -22.39 -16.36 15.92
N LEU A 297 -21.27 -16.19 16.61
CA LEU A 297 -20.33 -17.21 17.06
C LEU A 297 -19.48 -17.86 15.95
N GLU A 298 -19.62 -17.46 14.68
CA GLU A 298 -18.71 -17.92 13.63
C GLU A 298 -17.30 -17.32 13.78
N PHE A 299 -16.28 -18.06 13.35
CA PHE A 299 -14.91 -17.60 13.38
C PHE A 299 -14.52 -16.88 12.08
N LEU A 300 -13.81 -15.78 12.26
CA LEU A 300 -13.33 -14.89 11.21
C LEU A 300 -11.83 -14.72 11.35
N SER A 301 -11.11 -14.84 10.23
CA SER A 301 -9.75 -14.32 10.11
C SER A 301 -9.85 -12.86 9.67
N VAL A 302 -9.67 -11.93 10.60
CA VAL A 302 -9.80 -10.48 10.37
C VAL A 302 -8.41 -9.87 10.20
N THR A 303 -8.21 -9.18 9.08
CA THR A 303 -7.08 -8.29 8.87
C THR A 303 -7.56 -6.86 9.02
N GLY A 304 -6.93 -6.11 9.90
CA GLY A 304 -7.35 -4.76 10.19
C GLY A 304 -6.22 -3.89 10.70
N ARG A 305 -6.45 -2.58 10.68
CA ARG A 305 -5.50 -1.58 11.16
C ARG A 305 -5.91 -1.12 12.55
N VAL A 306 -5.02 -1.17 13.53
CA VAL A 306 -5.32 -0.71 14.88
C VAL A 306 -5.65 0.79 14.83
N ARG A 307 -6.89 1.16 15.14
CA ARG A 307 -7.33 2.56 15.28
C ARG A 307 -6.88 3.12 16.62
N THR A 308 -7.15 2.37 17.68
CA THR A 308 -6.62 2.61 19.02
C THR A 308 -6.36 1.29 19.71
N GLY A 309 -5.23 1.18 20.41
CA GLY A 309 -4.92 -0.02 21.17
C GLY A 309 -5.75 -0.15 22.45
N ALA A 310 -6.34 0.93 22.94
CA ALA A 310 -7.21 0.93 24.12
C ALA A 310 -8.29 2.00 23.99
N SER A 311 -9.55 1.57 23.84
CA SER A 311 -10.71 2.48 23.83
C SER A 311 -10.84 3.19 25.18
N ALA A 312 -11.15 4.48 25.17
CA ALA A 312 -11.35 5.30 26.36
C ALA A 312 -12.42 4.76 27.31
N LEU A 313 -13.47 4.13 26.78
CA LEU A 313 -14.59 3.62 27.57
C LEU A 313 -14.34 2.22 28.16
N THR A 314 -13.60 1.37 27.45
CA THR A 314 -13.56 -0.08 27.72
C THR A 314 -12.15 -0.66 27.84
N GLY A 315 -11.10 0.13 27.56
CA GLY A 315 -9.72 -0.33 27.49
C GLY A 315 -9.45 -1.35 26.38
N THR A 316 -10.45 -1.61 25.54
CA THR A 316 -10.42 -2.67 24.52
C THR A 316 -9.90 -2.12 23.20
N PRO A 317 -9.09 -2.87 22.43
CA PRO A 317 -8.63 -2.41 21.11
C PRO A 317 -9.78 -2.19 20.13
N ILE A 318 -9.62 -1.15 19.29
CA ILE A 318 -10.48 -0.87 18.15
C ILE A 318 -9.64 -0.98 16.87
N VAL A 319 -10.15 -1.71 15.89
CA VAL A 319 -9.45 -2.01 14.64
C VAL A 319 -10.32 -1.61 13.45
N ASP A 320 -9.77 -0.90 12.47
CA ASP A 320 -10.39 -0.64 11.18
C ASP A 320 -10.35 -1.89 10.30
N LEU A 321 -11.51 -2.38 9.87
CA LEU A 321 -11.60 -3.55 8.99
C LEU A 321 -10.96 -3.25 7.62
N LEU A 322 -9.92 -4.00 7.28
CA LEU A 322 -9.33 -3.99 5.93
C LEU A 322 -9.85 -5.17 5.10
N SER A 323 -9.84 -6.37 5.67
CA SER A 323 -10.44 -7.56 5.06
C SER A 323 -10.80 -8.61 6.11
N PHE A 324 -11.65 -9.55 5.76
CA PHE A 324 -11.91 -10.71 6.60
C PHE A 324 -12.18 -11.96 5.76
N GLU A 325 -11.94 -13.12 6.33
CA GLU A 325 -12.39 -14.41 5.80
C GLU A 325 -13.19 -15.15 6.83
N ARG A 326 -14.25 -15.82 6.39
CA ARG A 326 -14.99 -16.76 7.22
C ARG A 326 -14.22 -18.06 7.28
N GLU A 327 -13.92 -18.53 8.48
CA GLU A 327 -13.38 -19.86 8.67
C GLU A 327 -14.52 -20.85 8.42
N ARG A 328 -14.57 -21.42 7.22
CA ARG A 328 -15.52 -22.50 6.95
C ARG A 328 -15.05 -23.71 7.72
N ASP A 329 -15.91 -24.28 8.55
CA ASP A 329 -15.70 -25.60 9.13
C ASP A 329 -15.36 -26.56 7.99
N ARG A 330 -14.12 -27.06 7.97
CA ARG A 330 -13.78 -28.25 7.18
C ARG A 330 -14.53 -29.40 7.82
N ASN A 331 -15.71 -29.69 7.31
CA ASN A 331 -16.41 -30.95 7.55
C ASN A 331 -15.76 -32.06 6.71
#